data_AF-A0A0N4XP06-F1
#
_entry.id   AF-A0A0N4XP06-F1
#
_cell.length_a   1.000
_cell.length_b   1.000
_cell.length_c   1.000
_cell.angle_alpha   90.00
_cell.angle_beta   90.00
_cell.angle_gamma   90.00
#
_symmetry.space_group_name_H-M   'P 1'
#
loop_
_entity.id
_entity.type
_entity.pdbx_description
1 polymer ?
#
loop_
_entity_poly.entity_id
_entity_poly.type
_entity_poly.pdbx_seq_one_letter_code
_entity_poly.pdbx_strand_id
1 'polypeptide(L)'
;MFKANLRTSGQNDAESYGFLLIGFDDEDIKYVADNGYSVGTAFCGDLGLTPRGVYLYRYVDLVTPSFFYKDEVMRIIVFKTLRGKSYAVGLGSTELEPTLECSSHVAASDHVPTSKKSRQQLHRQSAVYHYEYNKDMTVADVPSGVLPYAVVDIKFTTTERSHHSNIPLGLGWLLNLSYFSLY
;
A
#
# COMPACT_ATOMS: atom_id res chain seq x y z
N MET A 1 6.24 18.43 -8.00
CA MET A 1 7.70 18.44 -8.24
C MET A 1 8.23 17.05 -8.60
N PHE A 2 7.90 16.04 -7.81
CA PHE A 2 8.32 14.65 -8.01
C PHE A 2 8.05 14.06 -9.41
N LYS A 3 6.83 14.21 -9.95
CA LYS A 3 6.50 13.76 -11.32
C LYS A 3 7.42 14.34 -12.40
N ALA A 4 7.76 15.63 -12.27
CA ALA A 4 8.69 16.28 -13.18
C ALA A 4 10.11 15.74 -13.01
N ASN A 5 10.55 15.48 -11.77
CA ASN A 5 11.84 14.86 -11.50
C ASN A 5 11.95 13.47 -12.13
N LEU A 6 10.90 12.63 -12.03
CA LEU A 6 10.87 11.32 -12.70
C LEU A 6 11.07 11.46 -14.21
N ARG A 7 10.34 12.37 -14.86
CA ARG A 7 10.48 12.63 -16.31
C ARG A 7 11.89 13.08 -16.69
N THR A 8 12.46 14.03 -15.95
CA THR A 8 13.82 14.54 -16.20
C THR A 8 14.87 13.44 -16.05
N SER A 9 14.67 12.51 -15.11
CA SER A 9 15.55 11.36 -14.91
C SER A 9 15.23 10.16 -15.82
N GLY A 10 14.33 10.32 -16.80
CA GLY A 10 13.95 9.26 -17.74
C GLY A 10 13.17 8.10 -17.10
N GLN A 11 12.61 8.30 -15.91
CA GLN A 11 11.82 7.29 -15.21
C GLN A 11 10.33 7.37 -15.60
N ASN A 12 9.65 6.23 -15.45
CA ASN A 12 8.22 6.13 -15.68
C ASN A 12 7.44 6.99 -14.66
N ASP A 13 6.57 7.87 -15.15
CA ASP A 13 5.74 8.78 -14.35
C ASP A 13 4.24 8.41 -14.37
N ALA A 14 3.93 7.18 -14.75
CA ALA A 14 2.57 6.65 -14.74
C ALA A 14 2.04 6.59 -13.31
N GLU A 15 0.78 7.00 -13.17
CA GLU A 15 0.06 6.94 -11.92
C GLU A 15 -0.43 5.51 -11.67
N SER A 16 -0.26 5.05 -10.43
CA SER A 16 -0.88 3.83 -9.90
C SER A 16 -1.65 4.16 -8.63
N TYR A 17 -2.32 3.15 -8.06
CA TYR A 17 -3.02 3.30 -6.78
C TYR A 17 -2.42 2.35 -5.74
N GLY A 18 -2.34 2.83 -4.51
CA GLY A 18 -2.00 2.05 -3.33
C GLY A 18 -3.07 2.22 -2.25
N PHE A 19 -3.18 1.24 -1.38
CA PHE A 19 -4.26 1.16 -0.39
C PHE A 19 -3.67 1.03 1.01
N LEU A 20 -4.28 1.72 1.95
CA LEU A 20 -3.96 1.64 3.37
C LEU A 20 -5.25 1.44 4.17
N LEU A 21 -5.27 0.39 4.99
CA LEU A 21 -6.27 0.29 6.05
C LEU A 21 -5.83 1.24 7.16
N ILE A 22 -6.62 2.27 7.40
CA ILE A 22 -6.45 3.16 8.55
C ILE A 22 -7.52 2.81 9.58
N GLY A 23 -7.26 3.08 10.86
CA GLY A 23 -8.28 2.90 11.89
C GLY A 23 -9.55 3.70 11.57
N PHE A 24 -10.63 3.45 12.31
CA PHE A 24 -11.89 4.20 12.14
C PHE A 24 -11.86 5.62 12.72
N ASP A 25 -10.67 6.18 13.00
CA ASP A 25 -10.57 7.53 13.51
C ASP A 25 -10.56 8.55 12.36
N ASP A 26 -11.58 9.42 12.35
CA ASP A 26 -11.70 10.48 11.36
C ASP A 26 -10.59 11.54 11.53
N GLU A 27 -9.99 11.66 12.72
CA GLU A 27 -8.85 12.55 12.96
C GLU A 27 -7.60 12.12 12.20
N ASP A 28 -7.31 10.80 12.17
CA ASP A 28 -6.17 10.24 11.43
C ASP A 28 -6.33 10.48 9.92
N ILE A 29 -7.54 10.27 9.41
CA ILE A 29 -7.87 10.49 7.99
C ILE A 29 -7.70 11.95 7.64
N LYS A 30 -8.25 12.85 8.46
CA LYS A 30 -8.11 14.29 8.24
C LYS A 30 -6.66 14.71 8.29
N TYR A 31 -5.89 14.20 9.25
CA TYR A 31 -4.47 14.49 9.37
C TYR A 31 -3.71 14.07 8.11
N VAL A 32 -3.94 12.84 7.61
CA VAL A 32 -3.30 12.34 6.40
C VAL A 32 -3.73 13.14 5.16
N ALA A 33 -5.00 13.55 5.07
CA ALA A 33 -5.48 14.38 3.97
C ALA A 33 -4.81 15.77 3.96
N ASP A 34 -4.68 16.39 5.13
CA ASP A 34 -4.14 17.74 5.26
C ASP A 34 -2.59 17.78 5.18
N ASN A 35 -1.90 16.74 5.66
CA ASN A 35 -0.44 16.73 5.84
C ASN A 35 0.30 15.70 4.97
N GLY A 36 -0.42 14.81 4.29
CA GLY A 36 0.14 13.66 3.60
C GLY A 36 0.42 12.49 4.54
N TYR A 37 0.86 11.36 3.97
CA TYR A 37 1.18 10.15 4.72
C TYR A 37 2.67 10.11 5.06
N SER A 38 2.99 10.24 6.34
CA SER A 38 4.36 10.39 6.83
C SER A 38 4.97 9.07 7.33
N VAL A 39 6.30 9.02 7.36
CA VAL A 39 7.08 7.96 8.00
C VAL A 39 6.70 7.76 9.48
N GLY A 40 7.02 6.59 10.04
CA GLY A 40 6.78 6.29 11.46
C GLY A 40 5.31 6.00 11.84
N THR A 41 4.39 6.08 10.88
CA THR A 41 2.96 5.77 11.08
C THR A 41 2.63 4.28 10.86
N ALA A 42 3.46 3.56 10.10
CA ALA A 42 3.29 2.14 9.86
C ALA A 42 3.82 1.30 11.02
N PHE A 43 3.03 0.32 11.49
CA PHE A 43 3.39 -0.54 12.62
C PHE A 43 4.53 -1.53 12.32
N CYS A 44 4.57 -2.08 11.10
CA CYS A 44 5.57 -3.09 10.70
C CYS A 44 5.60 -3.26 9.18
N GLY A 45 6.77 -3.55 8.60
CA GLY A 45 6.92 -3.89 7.19
C GLY A 45 8.23 -4.63 6.90
N ASP A 46 8.31 -5.29 5.75
CA ASP A 46 9.38 -6.25 5.42
C ASP A 46 10.46 -5.72 4.47
N LEU A 47 10.31 -4.48 3.97
CA LEU A 47 10.99 -4.03 2.75
C LEU A 47 11.93 -2.84 2.99
N GLY A 48 12.06 -2.36 4.22
CA GLY A 48 12.94 -1.26 4.58
C GLY A 48 12.62 -0.65 5.94
N LEU A 49 13.49 0.28 6.35
CA LEU A 49 13.43 0.98 7.63
C LEU A 49 12.18 1.85 7.76
N THR A 50 11.28 1.53 8.69
CA THR A 50 10.03 2.28 8.93
C THR A 50 10.20 3.81 9.09
N PRO A 51 11.29 4.35 9.69
CA PRO A 51 11.51 5.79 9.77
C PRO A 51 11.94 6.46 8.45
N ARG A 52 12.13 5.71 7.37
CA ARG A 52 12.70 6.18 6.09
C ARG A 52 11.71 6.06 4.93
N GLY A 53 10.49 5.61 5.17
CA GLY A 53 9.50 5.46 4.11
C GLY A 53 8.16 4.96 4.64
N VAL A 54 7.22 4.82 3.73
CA VAL A 54 5.84 4.49 4.03
C VAL A 54 5.38 3.27 3.27
N TYR A 55 4.50 2.47 3.88
CA TYR A 55 3.98 1.25 3.27
C TYR A 55 2.57 1.47 2.72
N LEU A 56 2.36 1.06 1.47
CA LEU A 56 1.06 0.93 0.84
C LEU A 56 0.92 -0.47 0.24
N TYR A 57 -0.31 -0.95 0.10
CA TYR A 57 -0.59 -2.25 -0.50
C TYR A 57 -1.14 -2.10 -1.92
N ARG A 58 -0.70 -2.97 -2.84
CA ARG A 58 -1.17 -2.96 -4.24
C ARG A 58 -2.62 -3.40 -4.42
N TYR A 59 -3.15 -4.16 -3.46
CA TYR A 59 -4.48 -4.75 -3.57
C TYR A 59 -5.27 -4.42 -2.31
N VAL A 60 -6.48 -3.92 -2.53
CA VAL A 60 -7.39 -3.45 -1.47
C VAL A 60 -7.80 -4.56 -0.51
N ASP A 61 -7.92 -5.79 -1.00
CA ASP A 61 -8.24 -6.99 -0.22
C ASP A 61 -7.03 -7.53 0.55
N LEU A 62 -5.84 -6.93 0.42
CA LEU A 62 -4.62 -7.33 1.11
C LEU A 62 -4.01 -6.19 1.95
N VAL A 63 -4.81 -5.20 2.37
CA VAL A 63 -4.38 -4.09 3.25
C VAL A 63 -4.08 -4.50 4.70
N THR A 64 -4.52 -5.69 5.10
CA THR A 64 -4.24 -6.33 6.40
C THR A 64 -3.88 -7.79 6.13
N PRO A 65 -3.09 -8.48 6.98
CA PRO A 65 -2.88 -9.93 6.84
C PRO A 65 -4.11 -10.74 7.32
N SER A 66 -4.95 -10.16 8.18
CA SER A 66 -6.10 -10.81 8.80
C SER A 66 -7.24 -11.05 7.82
N PHE A 67 -8.03 -12.09 8.07
CA PHE A 67 -9.29 -12.27 7.35
C PHE A 67 -10.27 -11.15 7.69
N PHE A 68 -11.10 -10.79 6.72
CA PHE A 68 -12.19 -9.85 6.92
C PHE A 68 -13.36 -10.56 7.58
N TYR A 69 -13.94 -9.98 8.62
CA TYR A 69 -15.13 -10.54 9.24
C TYR A 69 -16.36 -10.24 8.39
N LYS A 70 -17.32 -11.17 8.39
CA LYS A 70 -18.60 -10.98 7.70
C LYS A 70 -19.25 -9.72 8.27
N ASP A 71 -19.75 -8.89 7.37
CA ASP A 71 -20.44 -7.64 7.68
C ASP A 71 -19.61 -6.52 8.32
N GLU A 72 -18.30 -6.70 8.46
CA GLU A 72 -17.39 -5.65 8.89
C GLU A 72 -17.20 -4.62 7.77
N VAL A 73 -17.38 -3.34 8.12
CA VAL A 73 -17.05 -2.21 7.24
C VAL A 73 -15.60 -1.87 7.50
N MET A 74 -14.81 -1.71 6.44
CA MET A 74 -13.42 -1.31 6.51
C MET A 74 -13.23 0.03 5.83
N ARG A 75 -12.58 0.95 6.54
CA ARG A 75 -12.26 2.26 6.00
C ARG A 75 -10.85 2.27 5.43
N ILE A 76 -10.74 2.55 4.13
CA ILE A 76 -9.48 2.47 3.40
C ILE A 76 -9.18 3.83 2.77
N ILE A 77 -7.96 4.33 2.98
CA ILE A 77 -7.46 5.46 2.21
C ILE A 77 -6.85 4.91 0.92
N VAL A 78 -7.32 5.47 -0.20
CA VAL A 78 -6.75 5.26 -1.53
C VAL A 78 -5.72 6.35 -1.77
N PHE A 79 -4.53 5.95 -2.15
CA PHE A 79 -3.44 6.85 -2.53
C PHE A 79 -3.20 6.76 -4.02
N LYS A 80 -3.07 7.91 -4.67
CA LYS A 80 -2.44 8.00 -5.99
C LYS A 80 -0.93 7.95 -5.79
N THR A 81 -0.26 7.07 -6.51
CA THR A 81 1.17 6.85 -6.39
C THR A 81 1.91 7.07 -7.71
N LEU A 82 3.07 7.68 -7.62
CA LEU A 82 4.07 7.76 -8.68
C LEU A 82 5.25 6.90 -8.24
N ARG A 83 5.45 5.78 -8.91
CA ARG A 83 6.36 4.74 -8.41
C ARG A 83 7.78 4.84 -8.96
N GLY A 84 7.97 5.46 -10.13
CA GLY A 84 9.27 5.50 -10.78
C GLY A 84 9.89 4.11 -10.92
N LYS A 85 11.20 4.04 -10.73
CA LYS A 85 11.95 2.78 -10.60
C LYS A 85 11.77 2.19 -9.21
N SER A 86 11.53 0.87 -9.15
CA SER A 86 11.55 0.11 -7.90
C SER A 86 12.73 -0.83 -7.84
N TYR A 87 13.22 -1.04 -6.61
CA TYR A 87 14.18 -2.07 -6.30
C TYR A 87 13.48 -3.29 -5.68
N ALA A 88 13.81 -4.49 -6.15
CA ALA A 88 13.25 -5.72 -5.62
C ALA A 88 14.11 -6.22 -4.45
N VAL A 89 13.48 -6.50 -3.31
CA VAL A 89 14.18 -6.88 -2.06
C VAL A 89 13.56 -8.14 -1.46
N GLY A 90 14.34 -8.88 -0.69
CA GLY A 90 13.84 -10.06 0.03
C GLY A 90 12.89 -9.65 1.16
N LEU A 91 11.86 -10.45 1.42
CA LEU A 91 11.03 -10.26 2.61
C LEU A 91 11.90 -10.38 3.88
N GLY A 92 11.69 -9.50 4.86
CA GLY A 92 12.52 -9.41 6.07
C GLY A 92 13.70 -8.44 5.97
N SER A 93 13.76 -7.62 4.92
CA SER A 93 14.73 -6.53 4.74
C SER A 93 14.36 -5.30 5.57
N THR A 94 14.02 -5.47 6.86
CA THR A 94 13.50 -4.42 7.74
C THR A 94 14.50 -3.31 8.02
N GLU A 95 15.80 -3.62 7.94
CA GLU A 95 16.90 -2.67 8.20
C GLU A 95 17.49 -2.07 6.91
N LEU A 96 16.85 -2.30 5.76
CA LEU A 96 17.39 -1.84 4.49
C LEU A 96 17.10 -0.34 4.29
N GLU A 97 18.16 0.45 4.11
CA GLU A 97 18.07 1.85 3.72
C GLU A 97 17.47 2.00 2.31
N PRO A 98 16.78 3.12 2.03
CA PRO A 98 16.31 3.44 0.69
C PRO A 98 17.40 3.28 -0.38
N THR A 99 17.07 2.60 -1.49
CA THR A 99 18.00 2.42 -2.61
C THR A 99 18.06 3.70 -3.44
N LEU A 100 19.26 4.23 -3.66
CA LEU A 100 19.47 5.40 -4.53
C LEU A 100 18.89 5.17 -5.93
N GLU A 101 18.42 6.26 -6.54
CA GLU A 101 17.79 6.28 -7.88
C GLU A 101 16.48 5.49 -8.01
N CYS A 102 16.04 4.81 -6.95
CA CYS A 102 14.73 4.19 -6.86
C CYS A 102 13.81 5.07 -6.01
N SER A 103 12.51 4.86 -6.14
CA SER A 103 11.51 5.56 -5.32
C SER A 103 10.70 4.58 -4.45
N SER A 104 11.01 3.29 -4.56
CA SER A 104 10.33 2.27 -3.79
C SER A 104 11.10 0.94 -3.72
N HIS A 105 10.84 0.18 -2.66
CA HIS A 105 11.12 -1.24 -2.59
C HIS A 105 9.86 -2.06 -2.78
N VAL A 106 10.01 -3.22 -3.42
CA VAL A 106 8.96 -4.25 -3.51
C VAL A 106 9.54 -5.62 -3.21
N ALA A 107 8.67 -6.53 -2.77
CA ALA A 107 9.06 -7.92 -2.60
C ALA A 107 9.56 -8.51 -3.92
N ALA A 108 10.75 -9.11 -3.88
CA ALA A 108 11.28 -9.92 -4.97
C ALA A 108 10.34 -11.11 -5.23
N SER A 109 10.25 -11.54 -6.49
CA SER A 109 9.48 -12.72 -6.84
C SER A 109 10.10 -13.94 -6.16
N ASP A 110 9.28 -14.74 -5.51
CA ASP A 110 9.62 -16.13 -5.19
C ASP A 110 9.16 -17.04 -6.33
N HIS A 111 9.60 -18.30 -6.33
CA HIS A 111 9.14 -19.32 -7.27
C HIS A 111 7.82 -19.97 -6.82
N VAL A 112 7.16 -19.43 -5.79
CA VAL A 112 5.94 -20.00 -5.23
C VAL A 112 4.73 -19.43 -5.98
N PRO A 113 3.89 -20.28 -6.61
CA PRO A 113 2.67 -19.80 -7.26
C PRO A 113 1.75 -19.08 -6.28
N THR A 114 1.12 -17.98 -6.72
CA THR A 114 0.18 -17.19 -5.90
C THR A 114 -0.93 -18.05 -5.28
N SER A 115 -1.42 -19.07 -5.99
CA SER A 115 -2.47 -19.98 -5.50
C SER A 115 -2.05 -20.88 -4.32
N LYS A 116 -0.74 -21.00 -4.06
CA LYS A 116 -0.20 -21.78 -2.93
C LYS A 116 0.19 -20.89 -1.75
N LYS A 117 0.07 -19.57 -1.87
CA LYS A 117 0.47 -18.64 -0.82
C LYS A 117 -0.65 -18.45 0.17
N SER A 118 -0.29 -18.42 1.45
CA SER A 118 -1.19 -17.98 2.49
C SER A 118 -1.53 -16.51 2.32
N ARG A 119 -2.65 -16.07 2.90
CA ARG A 119 -3.05 -14.66 2.90
C ARG A 119 -1.98 -13.74 3.49
N GLN A 120 -1.29 -14.19 4.54
CA GLN A 120 -0.18 -13.47 5.14
C GLN A 120 0.99 -13.29 4.16
N GLN A 121 1.34 -14.33 3.39
CA GLN A 121 2.38 -14.23 2.36
C GLN A 121 1.95 -13.27 1.23
N LEU A 122 0.70 -13.33 0.80
CA LEU A 122 0.16 -12.43 -0.21
C LEU A 122 0.17 -10.97 0.26
N HIS A 123 -0.21 -10.71 1.50
CA HIS A 123 -0.15 -9.38 2.13
C HIS A 123 1.27 -8.82 2.16
N ARG A 124 2.24 -9.61 2.64
CA ARG A 124 3.66 -9.20 2.66
C ARG A 124 4.21 -8.91 1.27
N GLN A 125 3.79 -9.69 0.27
CA GLN A 125 4.22 -9.51 -1.12
C GLN A 125 3.51 -8.37 -1.85
N SER A 126 2.29 -8.00 -1.44
CA SER A 126 1.55 -6.91 -2.07
C SER A 126 2.02 -5.54 -1.60
N ALA A 127 2.77 -5.46 -0.50
CA ALA A 127 3.37 -4.24 0.03
C ALA A 127 4.31 -3.56 -0.98
N VAL A 128 4.29 -2.23 -0.97
CA VAL A 128 5.22 -1.34 -1.64
C VAL A 128 5.70 -0.35 -0.60
N TYR A 129 7.01 -0.30 -0.41
CA TYR A 129 7.66 0.62 0.50
C TYR A 129 8.11 1.83 -0.31
N HIS A 130 7.49 2.98 -0.09
CA HIS A 130 7.73 4.23 -0.82
C HIS A 130 8.65 5.15 -0.02
N TYR A 131 9.57 5.81 -0.72
CA TYR A 131 10.49 6.77 -0.13
C TYR A 131 10.92 7.81 -1.17
N GLU A 132 11.46 8.92 -0.70
CA GLU A 132 11.97 9.99 -1.55
C GLU A 132 13.24 10.57 -0.93
N TYR A 133 14.27 10.74 -1.76
CA TYR A 133 15.45 11.51 -1.39
C TYR A 133 15.24 12.98 -1.76
N ASN A 134 15.49 13.86 -0.81
CA ASN A 134 15.63 15.29 -1.03
C ASN A 134 16.94 15.60 -1.78
N LYS A 135 17.06 16.84 -2.28
CA LYS A 135 18.26 17.30 -2.99
C LYS A 135 19.54 17.27 -2.15
N ASP A 136 19.40 17.37 -0.83
CA ASP A 136 20.50 17.31 0.14
C ASP A 136 20.81 15.88 0.60
N MET A 137 20.25 14.87 -0.08
CA MET A 137 20.40 13.44 0.23
C MET A 137 19.77 13.01 1.56
N THR A 138 19.00 13.88 2.22
CA THR A 138 18.13 13.44 3.32
C THR A 138 16.92 12.68 2.76
N VAL A 139 16.33 11.81 3.57
CA VAL A 139 15.10 11.10 3.20
C VAL A 139 13.92 11.93 3.66
N ALA A 140 12.94 12.15 2.78
CA ALA A 140 11.77 12.93 3.09
C ALA A 140 10.83 12.19 4.05
N ASP A 141 10.33 12.89 5.06
CA ASP A 141 9.37 12.33 6.02
C ASP A 141 7.99 12.08 5.38
N VAL A 142 7.65 12.80 4.31
CA VAL A 142 6.40 12.65 3.56
C VAL A 142 6.74 12.48 2.07
N PRO A 143 6.81 11.24 1.54
CA PRO A 143 7.14 11.01 0.14
C PRO A 143 6.08 11.62 -0.79
N SER A 144 6.46 12.63 -1.57
CA SER A 144 5.52 13.40 -2.40
C SER A 144 5.00 12.64 -3.62
N GLY A 145 5.59 11.48 -3.92
CA GLY A 145 5.07 10.48 -4.84
C GLY A 145 3.88 9.67 -4.30
N VAL A 146 3.47 9.88 -3.05
CA VAL A 146 2.34 9.23 -2.37
C VAL A 146 1.33 10.29 -1.95
N LEU A 147 0.20 10.37 -2.67
CA LEU A 147 -0.80 11.41 -2.46
C LEU A 147 -2.12 10.78 -2.02
N PRO A 148 -2.70 11.18 -0.87
CA PRO A 148 -4.07 10.82 -0.52
C PRO A 148 -4.99 11.23 -1.68
N TYR A 149 -5.90 10.34 -2.07
CA TYR A 149 -6.78 10.54 -3.23
C TYR A 149 -8.26 10.41 -2.86
N ALA A 150 -8.62 9.40 -2.08
CA ALA A 150 -9.99 9.18 -1.65
C ALA A 150 -10.02 8.34 -0.37
N VAL A 151 -11.16 8.37 0.31
CA VAL A 151 -11.50 7.42 1.39
C VAL A 151 -12.68 6.59 0.92
N VAL A 152 -12.61 5.29 1.13
CA VAL A 152 -13.67 4.34 0.78
C VAL A 152 -14.02 3.44 1.95
N ASP A 153 -15.32 3.28 2.19
CA ASP A 153 -15.84 2.28 3.11
C ASP A 153 -16.20 1.03 2.32
N ILE A 154 -15.56 -0.09 2.65
CA ILE A 154 -15.72 -1.38 1.96
C ILE A 154 -16.31 -2.39 2.92
N LYS A 155 -17.36 -3.07 2.49
CA LYS A 155 -17.97 -4.17 3.24
C LYS A 155 -17.85 -5.45 2.42
N PHE A 156 -17.21 -6.47 2.99
CA PHE A 156 -17.15 -7.79 2.36
C PHE A 156 -18.37 -8.62 2.76
N THR A 157 -19.22 -8.95 1.81
CA THR A 157 -20.40 -9.80 2.04
C THR A 157 -20.04 -11.26 1.80
N THR A 158 -19.78 -12.04 2.86
CA THR A 158 -19.66 -13.50 2.72
C THR A 158 -21.04 -14.08 2.39
N THR A 159 -21.21 -14.69 1.22
CA THR A 159 -22.35 -15.56 0.95
C THR A 159 -22.17 -16.85 1.75
N GLU A 160 -23.23 -17.32 2.41
CA GLU A 160 -23.23 -18.35 3.49
C GLU A 160 -22.81 -19.78 3.08
N ARG A 161 -21.95 -19.95 2.08
CA ARG A 161 -21.46 -21.26 1.60
C ARG A 161 -19.95 -21.47 1.63
N SER A 162 -19.18 -20.64 2.32
CA SER A 162 -17.73 -20.87 2.46
C SER A 162 -17.34 -21.12 3.91
N HIS A 163 -17.70 -22.31 4.41
CA HIS A 163 -16.95 -22.92 5.50
C HIS A 163 -15.48 -23.01 5.09
N HIS A 164 -14.60 -22.37 5.86
CA HIS A 164 -13.16 -22.62 6.00
C HIS A 164 -12.55 -23.64 5.03
N SER A 165 -12.40 -23.25 3.77
CA SER A 165 -11.62 -24.01 2.79
C SER A 165 -11.40 -23.13 1.57
N ASN A 166 -10.12 -22.95 1.22
CA ASN A 166 -9.60 -22.46 -0.06
C ASN A 166 -10.59 -21.64 -0.90
N ILE A 167 -10.62 -20.31 -0.70
CA ILE A 167 -11.37 -19.41 -1.58
C ILE A 167 -10.76 -19.53 -2.99
N PRO A 168 -11.46 -20.14 -3.97
CA PRO A 168 -10.97 -20.19 -5.33
C PRO A 168 -11.06 -18.79 -5.93
N LEU A 169 -10.07 -18.42 -6.74
CA LEU A 169 -10.09 -17.22 -7.59
C LEU A 169 -11.24 -17.36 -8.60
N GLY A 170 -12.45 -16.97 -8.19
CA GLY A 170 -13.65 -16.93 -9.02
C GLY A 170 -14.34 -15.59 -8.80
N LEU A 171 -14.39 -14.78 -9.86
CA LEU A 171 -15.05 -13.48 -9.92
C LEU A 171 -16.45 -13.54 -9.29
N GLY A 172 -16.64 -12.82 -8.20
CA GLY A 172 -17.94 -12.75 -7.54
C GLY A 172 -17.95 -11.86 -6.30
N TRP A 173 -17.34 -10.67 -6.37
CA TRP A 173 -17.55 -9.66 -5.34
C TRP A 173 -18.35 -8.50 -5.94
N LEU A 174 -19.60 -8.38 -5.51
CA LEU A 174 -20.37 -7.16 -5.65
C LEU A 174 -19.74 -6.13 -4.69
N LEU A 175 -18.88 -5.29 -5.23
CA LEU A 175 -18.40 -4.08 -4.56
C LEU A 175 -19.60 -3.14 -4.38
N ASN A 176 -20.27 -3.19 -3.23
CA ASN A 176 -21.13 -2.08 -2.82
C ASN A 176 -20.23 -0.98 -2.25
N LEU A 177 -19.68 -0.16 -3.16
CA LEU A 177 -19.02 1.09 -2.82
C LEU A 177 -20.05 2.01 -2.17
N SER A 178 -20.04 2.04 -0.84
CA SER A 178 -20.93 2.90 -0.08
C SER A 178 -20.11 4.12 0.30
N TYR A 179 -20.36 5.24 -0.37
CA TYR A 179 -19.77 6.56 -0.14
C TYR A 179 -18.33 6.76 -0.65
N PHE A 180 -18.21 7.61 -1.66
CA PHE A 180 -16.97 8.31 -2.00
C PHE A 180 -17.04 9.69 -1.34
N SER A 181 -16.17 9.97 -0.38
CA SER A 181 -15.83 11.36 -0.04
C SER A 181 -14.56 11.72 -0.77
N LEU A 182 -14.69 12.60 -1.77
CA LEU A 182 -13.57 13.35 -2.32
C LEU A 182 -13.29 14.49 -1.33
N TYR A 183 -12.09 14.50 -0.75
CA TYR A 183 -11.60 15.61 0.06
C TYR A 183 -10.75 16.54 -0.82
#